data_AF-A0A959IEG3-F1
#
_entry.id   AF-A0A959IEG3-F1
#
_cell.length_a   1.000
_cell.length_b   1.000
_cell.length_c   1.000
_cell.angle_alpha   90.00
_cell.angle_beta   90.00
_cell.angle_gamma   90.00
#
_symmetry.space_group_name_H-M   'P 1'
#
loop_
_entity.id
_entity.type
_entity.pdbx_description
1 polymer ?
#
loop_
_entity_poly.entity_id
_entity_poly.type
_entity_poly.pdbx_seq_one_letter_code
_entity_poly.pdbx_strand_id
1 'polypeptide(L)'
;MRKTSLLPAFFLLLSVHFLFAQQAPLDVPFGDLRARSIGPAVMSGRVSTIAGVESSAKTLYIGAASGGVWKSNSAGASFRPV
;
A
#
# COMPACT_ATOMS: atom_id res chain seq x y z
N MET A 1 -59.64 19.00 -1.73
CA MET A 1 -58.62 18.41 -0.83
C MET A 1 -58.33 16.97 -1.30
N ARG A 2 -57.22 16.74 -2.03
CA ARG A 2 -56.77 15.40 -2.48
C ARG A 2 -55.24 15.29 -2.34
N LYS A 3 -54.67 15.75 -1.22
CA LYS A 3 -53.21 15.72 -0.98
C LYS A 3 -52.72 14.39 -0.40
N THR A 4 -53.61 13.46 -0.05
CA THR A 4 -53.26 12.17 0.59
C THR A 4 -52.72 11.11 -0.38
N SER A 5 -52.93 11.26 -1.69
CA SER A 5 -52.44 10.29 -2.70
C SER A 5 -50.96 10.45 -3.07
N LEU A 6 -50.32 11.56 -2.69
CA LEU A 6 -48.91 11.84 -3.03
C LEU A 6 -47.93 11.34 -1.97
N LEU A 7 -48.41 11.07 -0.76
CA LEU A 7 -47.61 10.57 0.37
C LEU A 7 -47.00 9.18 0.13
N PRO A 8 -47.73 8.17 -0.40
CA PRO A 8 -47.13 6.86 -0.68
C PRO A 8 -46.13 6.92 -1.83
N ALA A 9 -46.38 7.75 -2.85
CA ALA A 9 -45.44 7.96 -3.95
C ALA A 9 -44.14 8.61 -3.49
N PHE A 10 -44.22 9.56 -2.55
CA PHE A 10 -43.04 10.15 -1.92
C PHE A 10 -42.25 9.14 -1.09
N PHE A 11 -42.92 8.29 -0.30
CA PHE A 11 -42.27 7.21 0.44
C PHE A 11 -41.62 6.16 -0.48
N LEU A 12 -42.26 5.86 -1.61
CA LEU A 12 -41.74 4.92 -2.60
C LEU A 12 -40.53 5.51 -3.36
N LEU A 13 -40.57 6.79 -3.70
CA LEU A 13 -39.42 7.50 -4.25
C LEU A 13 -38.28 7.57 -3.25
N LEU A 14 -38.56 7.87 -1.98
CA LEU A 14 -37.54 7.95 -0.93
C LEU A 14 -36.84 6.60 -0.69
N SER A 15 -37.59 5.49 -0.71
CA SER A 15 -37.03 4.15 -0.55
C SER A 15 -36.14 3.71 -1.72
N VAL A 16 -36.41 4.16 -2.95
CA VAL A 16 -35.50 3.93 -4.09
C VAL A 16 -34.16 4.64 -3.92
N HIS A 17 -34.10 5.81 -3.26
CA HIS A 17 -32.84 6.50 -3.00
C HIS A 17 -31.95 5.75 -2.01
N PHE A 18 -32.53 5.01 -1.06
CA PHE A 18 -31.78 4.18 -0.12
C PHE A 18 -31.17 2.92 -0.76
N LEU A 19 -31.74 2.41 -1.86
CA LEU A 19 -31.21 1.25 -2.58
C LEU A 19 -29.90 1.55 -3.33
N PHE A 20 -29.67 2.82 -3.72
CA PHE A 20 -28.44 3.25 -4.39
C PHE A 20 -27.28 3.57 -3.44
N ALA A 21 -27.48 3.43 -2.12
CA ALA A 21 -26.47 3.72 -1.10
C ALA A 21 -25.65 2.49 -0.66
N GLN A 22 -25.71 1.37 -1.40
CA GLN A 22 -24.89 0.21 -1.06
C GLN A 22 -23.41 0.53 -1.29
N GLN A 23 -22.70 0.79 -0.19
CA GLN A 23 -21.25 0.87 -0.16
C GLN A 23 -20.71 -0.44 -0.76
N ALA A 24 -19.99 -0.36 -1.89
CA ALA A 24 -19.24 -1.51 -2.37
C ALA A 24 -18.38 -2.03 -1.22
N PRO A 25 -18.22 -3.36 -1.05
CA PRO A 25 -17.20 -3.86 -0.16
C PRO A 25 -15.92 -3.12 -0.50
N LEU A 26 -15.22 -2.61 0.50
CA LEU A 26 -13.82 -2.23 0.33
C LEU A 26 -13.04 -3.53 0.15
N ASP A 27 -13.33 -4.24 -0.96
CA ASP A 27 -12.51 -5.32 -1.46
C ASP A 27 -11.14 -4.71 -1.54
N VAL A 28 -10.26 -5.14 -0.64
CA VAL A 28 -8.84 -4.84 -0.69
C VAL A 28 -8.46 -5.18 -2.13
N PRO A 29 -8.20 -4.19 -3.02
CA PRO A 29 -8.09 -4.44 -4.46
C PRO A 29 -6.92 -5.38 -4.81
N PHE A 30 -6.16 -5.71 -3.78
CA PHE A 30 -4.92 -6.40 -3.79
C PHE A 30 -4.95 -7.70 -2.99
N GLY A 31 -6.10 -8.16 -2.46
CA GLY A 31 -6.30 -9.45 -1.78
C GLY A 31 -5.01 -10.17 -1.31
N ASP A 32 -4.55 -11.13 -2.10
CA ASP A 32 -3.32 -11.92 -1.87
C ASP A 32 -2.07 -11.41 -2.61
N LEU A 33 -2.17 -10.31 -3.36
CA LEU A 33 -1.04 -9.72 -4.06
C LEU A 33 0.03 -9.31 -3.05
N ARG A 34 1.25 -9.75 -3.32
CA ARG A 34 2.44 -9.37 -2.56
C ARG A 34 3.26 -8.41 -3.42
N ALA A 35 3.55 -7.24 -2.87
CA ALA A 35 4.53 -6.35 -3.48
C ALA A 35 5.87 -7.10 -3.57
N ARG A 36 6.47 -7.11 -4.76
CA ARG A 36 7.81 -7.64 -4.99
C ARG A 36 8.65 -6.58 -5.69
N SER A 37 9.94 -6.56 -5.38
CA SER A 37 10.89 -5.76 -6.16
C SER A 37 10.98 -6.32 -7.58
N ILE A 38 10.89 -5.44 -8.58
CA ILE A 38 11.12 -5.77 -9.99
C ILE A 38 12.55 -5.41 -10.44
N GLY A 39 13.37 -4.88 -9.53
CA GLY A 39 14.66 -4.27 -9.86
C GLY A 39 14.53 -2.77 -10.18
N PRO A 40 15.66 -2.07 -10.38
CA PRO A 40 15.68 -0.62 -10.61
C PRO A 40 15.13 -0.26 -11.99
N ALA A 41 14.12 0.62 -12.03
CA ALA A 41 13.45 1.02 -13.27
C ALA A 41 14.27 2.02 -14.13
N VAL A 42 15.06 2.89 -13.50
CA VAL A 42 15.91 3.87 -14.20
C VAL A 42 17.20 4.03 -13.40
N MET A 43 18.21 3.19 -13.72
CA MET A 43 19.55 3.15 -13.12
C MET A 43 19.52 2.89 -11.60
N SER A 44 20.29 1.91 -11.11
CA SER A 44 20.37 1.65 -9.66
C SER A 44 20.71 2.95 -8.92
N GLY A 45 19.94 3.29 -7.88
CA GLY A 45 20.08 4.56 -7.16
C GLY A 45 21.48 4.72 -6.53
N ARG A 46 21.80 5.93 -6.05
CA ARG A 46 23.10 6.20 -5.42
C ARG A 46 23.17 5.66 -4.00
N VAL A 47 24.26 4.94 -3.69
CA VAL A 47 24.66 4.62 -2.32
C VAL A 47 25.46 5.80 -1.75
N SER A 48 24.98 6.40 -0.67
CA SER A 48 25.65 7.52 0.00
C SER A 48 26.58 7.08 1.12
N THR A 49 26.28 5.97 1.79
CA THR A 49 27.08 5.47 2.91
C THR A 49 26.96 3.96 3.09
N ILE A 50 27.98 3.36 3.70
CA ILE A 50 28.05 1.95 4.07
C ILE A 50 28.61 1.86 5.49
N ALA A 51 27.97 1.07 6.35
CA ALA A 51 28.40 0.82 7.72
C ALA A 51 28.44 -0.68 8.02
N GLY A 52 29.60 -1.19 8.42
CA GLY A 52 29.74 -2.57 8.91
C GLY A 52 29.50 -2.66 10.42
N VAL A 53 29.11 -3.85 10.91
CA VAL A 53 28.97 -4.11 12.35
C VAL A 53 30.18 -4.93 12.82
N GLU A 54 31.01 -4.37 13.70
CA GLU A 54 32.24 -5.02 14.18
C GLU A 54 31.99 -6.38 14.85
N SER A 55 30.91 -6.50 15.62
CA SER A 55 30.53 -7.76 16.28
C SER A 55 30.01 -8.83 15.32
N SER A 56 29.76 -8.49 14.04
CA SER A 56 29.21 -9.42 13.06
C SER A 56 29.73 -9.10 11.65
N ALA A 57 30.78 -9.80 11.23
CA ALA A 57 31.42 -9.63 9.92
C ALA A 57 30.49 -9.81 8.70
N LYS A 58 29.31 -10.42 8.89
CA LYS A 58 28.31 -10.60 7.82
C LYS A 58 27.23 -9.53 7.81
N THR A 59 27.18 -8.68 8.83
CA THR A 59 26.15 -7.65 8.98
C THR A 59 26.67 -6.31 8.48
N LEU A 60 25.97 -5.73 7.52
CA LEU A 60 26.25 -4.38 7.02
C LEU A 60 24.96 -3.62 6.70
N TYR A 61 25.05 -2.31 6.78
CA TYR A 61 24.00 -1.36 6.44
C TYR A 61 24.43 -0.48 5.28
N ILE A 62 23.50 -0.20 4.39
CA ILE A 62 23.69 0.69 3.24
C ILE A 62 22.66 1.81 3.31
N GLY A 63 23.13 3.06 3.25
CA GLY A 63 22.28 4.22 3.07
C GLY A 63 22.21 4.58 1.58
N ALA A 64 21.00 4.60 1.02
CA ALA A 64 20.75 5.06 -0.34
C ALA A 64 20.24 6.52 -0.32
N ALA A 65 20.68 7.33 -1.28
CA ALA A 65 20.38 8.76 -1.33
C ALA A 65 18.87 9.08 -1.35
N SER A 66 18.07 8.25 -2.03
CA SER A 66 16.61 8.35 -2.09
C SER A 66 15.91 7.01 -1.81
N GLY A 67 16.67 5.97 -1.45
CA GLY A 67 16.19 4.59 -1.32
C GLY A 67 16.11 4.07 0.12
N GLY A 68 16.33 4.93 1.12
CA GLY A 68 16.30 4.54 2.54
C GLY A 68 17.52 3.74 2.99
N VAL A 69 17.36 2.98 4.07
CA VAL A 69 18.42 2.16 4.68
C VAL A 69 18.15 0.69 4.44
N TRP A 70 19.21 -0.04 4.09
CA TRP A 70 19.17 -1.46 3.77
C TRP A 70 20.13 -2.22 4.66
N LYS A 71 19.73 -3.41 5.11
CA LYS A 71 20.56 -4.32 5.92
C LYS A 71 20.85 -5.60 5.16
N SER A 72 22.10 -6.05 5.21
CA SER A 72 22.49 -7.40 4.84
C SER A 72 22.99 -8.15 6.07
N ASN A 73 22.68 -9.45 6.13
CA ASN A 73 23.28 -10.42 7.08
C ASN A 73 24.12 -11.47 6.34
N SER A 74 24.36 -11.28 5.04
CA SER A 74 24.99 -12.23 4.12
C SER A 74 26.25 -11.65 3.48
N ALA A 75 26.94 -10.75 4.19
CA ALA A 75 28.13 -10.04 3.71
C ALA A 75 27.90 -9.31 2.37
N GLY A 76 26.67 -8.87 2.10
CA GLY A 76 26.33 -8.06 0.93
C GLY A 76 25.74 -8.85 -0.24
N ALA A 77 25.56 -10.16 -0.10
CA ALA A 77 24.91 -10.98 -1.13
C ALA A 77 23.42 -10.68 -1.28
N SER A 78 22.74 -10.27 -0.19
CA SER A 78 21.32 -9.93 -0.20
C SER A 78 20.99 -8.84 0.82
N PHE A 79 20.01 -8.01 0.49
CA PHE A 79 19.58 -6.88 1.31
C PHE A 79 18.10 -6.92 1.61
N ARG A 80 17.73 -6.45 2.79
CA ARG A 80 16.35 -6.17 3.19
C ARG A 80 16.25 -4.71 3.62
N PRO A 81 15.13 -4.02 3.32
CA PRO A 81 14.89 -2.70 3.89
C PRO A 81 14.82 -2.82 5.42
N VAL A 82 15.33 -1.80 6.11
CA VAL A 82 15.23 -1.65 7.58
C VAL A 82 13.86 -1.10 7.94
#